data_AF-J9G2P0-F1
#
_entry.id   AF-J9G2P0-F1
#
_cell.length_a   1.000
_cell.length_b   1.000
_cell.length_c   1.000
_cell.angle_alpha   90.00
_cell.angle_beta   90.00
_cell.angle_gamma   90.00
#
_symmetry.space_group_name_H-M   'P 1'
#
loop_
_entity.id
_entity.type
_entity.pdbx_description
1 polymer ?
#
loop_
_entity_poly.entity_id
_entity_poly.type
_entity_poly.pdbx_seq_one_letter_code
_entity_poly.pdbx_strand_id
1 'polypeptide(L)'
;TSGDRNDEDAVLGELISTASGETNILELSFEPDSLAETAEGDAHTLYCYETAAPEGYLPSEDVYEVTVNRKEYEDLAKTGDKSGVLKVFGPEKGIVNITVTPTPTPKITPKPPSGGVYVKKTSTADPEIMDLDSYTLEGAEFNIKGGTVDETMTTDEYGISNVVSLPDNSYYKDVPGVPDGKGGWLVEPTTRLVKVTTTYWVTETKPPKGHLPNNHSEPVVVTMPDDYGKTIPVHFEDEPYFCNNKLKVNKDRSKGGPIKGVVYKVEFFDAAGPDPSKLKKTWHLETDEKGVLSMDDWHVSHRLGFTSDPFFMHKGQVVIPIDGYLQFTEVAAPAEYRIDDEPFGMPTGKDADLTKH
;
A
#
# COMPACT_ATOMS: atom_id res chain seq x y z
N THR A 1 -41.34 -2.34 -14.11
CA THR A 1 -41.90 -1.38 -13.15
C THR A 1 -40.93 -1.27 -12.01
N SER A 2 -40.22 -0.14 -11.91
CA SER A 2 -39.31 0.14 -10.81
C SER A 2 -40.14 0.38 -9.55
N GLY A 3 -40.06 -0.53 -8.58
CA GLY A 3 -40.59 -0.29 -7.25
C GLY A 3 -39.77 0.81 -6.59
N ASP A 4 -40.43 1.88 -6.16
CA ASP A 4 -39.82 2.96 -5.39
C ASP A 4 -39.19 2.37 -4.12
N ARG A 5 -37.92 2.73 -3.88
CA ARG A 5 -37.11 2.24 -2.76
C ARG A 5 -37.48 2.86 -1.39
N ASN A 6 -38.51 3.71 -1.33
CA ASN A 6 -38.79 4.59 -0.18
C ASN A 6 -40.28 4.63 0.22
N ASP A 7 -40.92 3.47 0.41
CA ASP A 7 -42.17 3.42 1.18
C ASP A 7 -41.80 3.00 2.62
N GLU A 8 -41.57 3.98 3.49
CA GLU A 8 -41.18 3.76 4.90
C GLU A 8 -42.27 2.97 5.68
N ASP A 9 -43.49 2.88 5.14
CA ASP A 9 -44.61 2.12 5.70
C ASP A 9 -44.57 0.60 5.38
N ALA A 10 -43.53 0.10 4.68
CA ALA A 10 -43.39 -1.30 4.26
C ALA A 10 -42.21 -2.08 4.89
N VAL A 11 -41.46 -1.48 5.83
CA VAL A 11 -40.30 -2.12 6.46
C VAL A 11 -40.76 -3.13 7.52
N LEU A 12 -40.42 -4.41 7.32
CA LEU A 12 -40.83 -5.52 8.20
C LEU A 12 -39.84 -5.77 9.36
N GLY A 13 -38.60 -5.28 9.26
CA GLY A 13 -37.57 -5.43 10.29
C GLY A 13 -36.15 -5.27 9.73
N GLU A 14 -35.16 -5.35 10.62
CA GLU A 14 -33.74 -5.22 10.28
C GLU A 14 -32.97 -6.52 10.56
N LEU A 15 -32.05 -6.85 9.65
CA LEU A 15 -31.08 -7.93 9.79
C LEU A 15 -29.69 -7.32 10.00
N ILE A 16 -29.06 -7.63 11.12
CA ILE A 16 -27.75 -7.12 11.53
C ILE A 16 -26.80 -8.31 11.59
N SER A 17 -25.73 -8.26 10.81
CA SER A 17 -24.68 -9.28 10.81
C SER A 17 -23.77 -9.15 12.03
N THR A 18 -23.32 -10.29 12.52
CA THR A 18 -22.33 -10.40 13.59
C THR A 18 -20.92 -10.55 13.00
N ALA A 19 -19.89 -10.59 13.85
CA ALA A 19 -18.51 -10.75 13.41
C ALA A 19 -18.24 -12.06 12.65
N SER A 20 -19.09 -13.09 12.80
CA SER A 20 -19.01 -14.35 12.04
C SER A 20 -19.72 -14.30 10.68
N GLY A 21 -20.37 -13.18 10.33
CA GLY A 21 -21.12 -13.00 9.10
C GLY A 21 -22.58 -13.50 9.16
N GLU A 22 -22.99 -14.15 10.25
CA GLU A 22 -24.38 -14.55 10.47
C GLU A 22 -25.22 -13.39 10.99
N THR A 23 -26.47 -13.29 10.53
CA THR A 23 -27.45 -12.28 10.97
C THR A 23 -28.36 -12.81 12.07
N ASN A 24 -29.12 -11.92 12.72
CA ASN A 24 -30.27 -12.32 13.51
C ASN A 24 -31.36 -12.97 12.65
N ILE A 25 -32.28 -13.71 13.28
CA ILE A 25 -33.50 -14.24 12.64
C ILE A 25 -34.65 -13.28 12.94
N LEU A 26 -35.43 -12.93 11.90
CA LEU A 26 -36.69 -12.21 12.05
C LEU A 26 -37.86 -13.18 11.96
N GLU A 27 -38.72 -13.18 12.98
CA GLU A 27 -39.96 -13.95 12.98
C GLU A 27 -41.10 -13.08 12.45
N LEU A 28 -41.69 -13.51 11.34
CA LEU A 28 -42.79 -12.81 10.67
C LEU A 28 -44.06 -13.67 10.70
N SER A 29 -45.19 -13.04 11.01
CA SER A 29 -46.52 -13.68 11.00
C SER A 29 -47.40 -12.94 10.01
N PHE A 30 -48.13 -13.68 9.19
CA PHE A 30 -49.03 -13.15 8.18
C PHE A 30 -50.47 -13.55 8.53
N GLU A 31 -51.36 -12.56 8.61
CA GLU A 31 -52.78 -12.82 8.87
C GLU A 31 -53.44 -13.40 7.61
N PRO A 32 -54.32 -14.41 7.73
CA PRO A 32 -54.92 -15.09 6.59
C PRO A 32 -55.84 -14.20 5.74
N ASP A 33 -56.33 -13.08 6.29
CA ASP A 33 -57.32 -12.20 5.64
C ASP A 33 -56.72 -11.00 4.87
N SER A 34 -55.38 -10.84 4.83
CA SER A 34 -54.72 -9.79 4.01
C SER A 34 -54.54 -10.17 2.54
N LEU A 35 -55.13 -11.29 2.11
CA LEU A 35 -55.00 -11.88 0.78
C LEU A 35 -56.31 -11.68 0.03
N ALA A 36 -56.32 -10.75 -0.92
CA ALA A 36 -57.47 -10.55 -1.79
C ALA A 36 -57.82 -11.85 -2.53
N GLU A 37 -59.13 -12.07 -2.73
CA GLU A 37 -59.77 -13.22 -3.39
C GLU A 37 -59.31 -13.46 -4.85
N THR A 38 -58.05 -13.82 -5.06
CA THR A 38 -57.56 -14.41 -6.31
C THR A 38 -56.63 -15.59 -6.02
N ALA A 39 -56.54 -16.51 -6.98
CA ALA A 39 -55.87 -17.82 -6.87
C ALA A 39 -54.33 -17.78 -6.69
N GLU A 40 -53.77 -16.64 -6.25
CA GLU A 40 -52.36 -16.40 -5.89
C GLU A 40 -52.16 -16.23 -4.37
N GLY A 41 -53.22 -16.37 -3.56
CA GLY A 41 -53.23 -16.10 -2.12
C GLY A 41 -52.57 -17.15 -1.19
N ASP A 42 -51.42 -17.72 -1.56
CA ASP A 42 -50.72 -18.73 -0.73
C ASP A 42 -49.22 -18.43 -0.53
N ALA A 43 -48.73 -17.30 -1.02
CA ALA A 43 -47.31 -16.93 -0.91
C ALA A 43 -47.10 -15.42 -0.71
N HIS A 44 -46.05 -15.08 0.02
CA HIS A 44 -45.53 -13.72 0.14
C HIS A 44 -44.06 -13.70 -0.30
N THR A 45 -43.73 -12.75 -1.17
CA THR A 45 -42.35 -12.45 -1.53
C THR A 45 -41.84 -11.33 -0.63
N LEU A 46 -40.74 -11.61 0.05
CA LEU A 46 -40.02 -10.68 0.89
C LEU A 46 -38.76 -10.23 0.16
N TYR A 47 -38.38 -8.97 0.36
CA TYR A 47 -37.20 -8.38 -0.25
C TYR A 47 -36.23 -7.91 0.85
N CYS A 48 -34.94 -8.10 0.60
CA CYS A 48 -33.86 -7.67 1.46
C CYS A 48 -32.79 -6.96 0.62
N TYR A 49 -32.31 -5.82 1.07
CA TYR A 49 -31.19 -5.10 0.48
C TYR A 49 -30.28 -4.61 1.59
N GLU A 50 -28.99 -4.45 1.30
CA GLU A 50 -28.03 -4.00 2.30
C GLU A 50 -28.09 -2.48 2.44
N THR A 51 -28.33 -2.00 3.66
CA THR A 51 -28.42 -0.57 3.97
C THR A 51 -27.10 0.01 4.45
N ALA A 52 -26.22 -0.82 5.01
CA ALA A 52 -24.91 -0.44 5.50
C ALA A 52 -23.94 -1.63 5.45
N ALA A 53 -22.74 -1.39 4.92
CA ALA A 53 -21.63 -2.34 4.97
C ALA A 53 -20.71 -2.08 6.19
N PRO A 54 -19.89 -3.07 6.58
CA PRO A 54 -18.80 -2.86 7.53
C PRO A 54 -17.82 -1.77 7.07
N GLU A 55 -17.11 -1.18 8.03
CA GLU A 55 -16.07 -0.20 7.74
C GLU A 55 -15.03 -0.77 6.75
N GLY A 56 -14.70 -0.01 5.70
CA GLY A 56 -13.77 -0.46 4.64
C GLY A 56 -14.42 -1.23 3.48
N TYR A 57 -15.75 -1.35 3.45
CA TYR A 57 -16.47 -2.06 2.40
C TYR A 57 -17.62 -1.19 1.82
N LEU A 58 -18.00 -1.47 0.58
CA LEU A 58 -19.21 -0.92 -0.03
C LEU A 58 -20.40 -1.86 0.20
N PRO A 59 -21.60 -1.33 0.49
CA PRO A 59 -22.80 -2.14 0.52
C PRO A 59 -23.10 -2.72 -0.86
N SER A 60 -23.63 -3.93 -0.89
CA SER A 60 -24.18 -4.55 -2.09
C SER A 60 -25.32 -3.71 -2.66
N GLU A 61 -25.31 -3.49 -3.98
CA GLU A 61 -26.41 -2.79 -4.68
C GLU A 61 -27.57 -3.74 -5.06
N ASP A 62 -27.39 -5.05 -4.84
CA ASP A 62 -28.37 -6.07 -5.19
C ASP A 62 -29.56 -6.08 -4.22
N VAL A 63 -30.73 -6.47 -4.74
CA VAL A 63 -31.91 -6.78 -3.95
C VAL A 63 -32.12 -8.29 -4.00
N TYR A 64 -32.15 -8.91 -2.83
CA TYR A 64 -32.40 -10.34 -2.67
C TYR A 64 -33.87 -10.57 -2.32
N GLU A 65 -34.46 -11.63 -2.86
CA GLU A 65 -35.84 -12.00 -2.59
C GLU A 65 -35.94 -13.43 -2.06
N VAL A 66 -36.92 -13.66 -1.18
CA VAL A 66 -37.34 -15.00 -0.78
C VAL A 66 -38.86 -15.06 -0.82
N THR A 67 -39.39 -16.20 -1.25
CA THR A 67 -40.83 -16.46 -1.21
C THR A 67 -41.12 -17.42 -0.07
N VAL A 68 -41.97 -16.99 0.85
CA VAL A 68 -42.57 -17.85 1.87
C VAL A 68 -43.95 -18.27 1.38
N ASN A 69 -44.30 -19.54 1.57
CA ASN A 69 -45.62 -20.03 1.20
C ASN A 69 -46.31 -20.71 2.39
N ARG A 70 -47.64 -20.62 2.40
CA ARG A 70 -48.47 -21.20 3.44
C ARG A 70 -48.34 -22.73 3.50
N LYS A 71 -48.19 -23.36 2.32
CA LYS A 71 -48.09 -24.82 2.19
C LYS A 71 -46.88 -25.40 2.91
N GLU A 72 -45.73 -24.76 2.83
CA GLU A 72 -44.48 -25.18 3.49
C GLU A 72 -44.64 -25.11 5.00
N TYR A 73 -45.32 -24.07 5.51
CA TYR A 73 -45.68 -23.99 6.93
C TYR A 73 -46.64 -25.11 7.33
N GLU A 74 -47.71 -25.35 6.57
CA GLU A 74 -48.67 -26.41 6.88
C GLU A 74 -48.04 -27.81 6.83
N ASP A 75 -47.11 -28.04 5.90
CA ASP A 75 -46.38 -29.30 5.78
C ASP A 75 -45.39 -29.48 6.94
N LEU A 76 -44.71 -28.42 7.37
CA LEU A 76 -43.87 -28.42 8.59
C LEU A 76 -44.71 -28.65 9.85
N ALA A 77 -45.86 -27.99 9.99
CA ALA A 77 -46.77 -28.11 11.12
C ALA A 77 -47.29 -29.55 11.33
N LYS A 78 -47.46 -30.33 10.24
CA LYS A 78 -47.84 -31.75 10.31
C LYS A 78 -46.76 -32.62 10.97
N THR A 79 -45.51 -32.17 10.97
CA THR A 79 -44.39 -32.85 11.65
C THR A 79 -44.32 -32.54 13.14
N GLY A 80 -45.16 -31.64 13.64
CA GLY A 80 -45.18 -31.17 15.03
C GLY A 80 -44.41 -29.88 15.27
N ASP A 81 -43.71 -29.36 14.27
CA ASP A 81 -42.95 -28.10 14.34
C ASP A 81 -43.80 -26.91 13.89
N LYS A 82 -43.98 -25.92 14.77
CA LYS A 82 -44.81 -24.72 14.55
C LYS A 82 -43.98 -23.43 14.50
N SER A 83 -42.65 -23.50 14.44
CA SER A 83 -41.78 -22.32 14.43
C SER A 83 -41.82 -21.52 13.13
N GLY A 84 -42.37 -22.11 12.05
CA GLY A 84 -42.27 -21.53 10.71
C GLY A 84 -41.03 -22.00 9.95
N VAL A 85 -41.02 -21.74 8.65
CA VAL A 85 -39.98 -22.20 7.72
C VAL A 85 -38.89 -21.14 7.64
N LEU A 86 -37.66 -21.50 8.03
CA LEU A 86 -36.51 -20.61 7.91
C LEU A 86 -36.11 -20.45 6.43
N LYS A 87 -36.01 -19.20 5.98
CA LYS A 87 -35.50 -18.83 4.65
C LYS A 87 -34.28 -17.92 4.83
N VAL A 88 -33.31 -18.04 3.93
CA VAL A 88 -32.07 -17.25 3.92
C VAL A 88 -32.06 -16.40 2.65
N PHE A 89 -31.74 -15.10 2.79
CA PHE A 89 -31.57 -14.21 1.66
C PHE A 89 -30.17 -14.36 1.04
N GLY A 90 -30.09 -14.27 -0.29
CA GLY A 90 -28.84 -14.31 -1.02
C GLY A 90 -28.33 -15.73 -1.34
N PRO A 91 -27.12 -15.83 -1.92
CA PRO A 91 -26.55 -17.12 -2.32
C PRO A 91 -26.08 -17.93 -1.10
N GLU A 92 -25.93 -19.25 -1.25
CA GLU A 92 -25.48 -20.17 -0.18
C GLU A 92 -24.13 -19.77 0.45
N LYS A 93 -23.30 -19.03 -0.29
CA LYS A 93 -21.98 -18.55 0.17
C LYS A 93 -22.04 -17.21 0.92
N GLY A 94 -23.22 -16.64 1.10
CA GLY A 94 -23.42 -15.32 1.72
C GLY A 94 -23.29 -14.16 0.74
N ILE A 95 -23.74 -12.99 1.18
CA ILE A 95 -23.66 -11.72 0.45
C ILE A 95 -22.25 -11.15 0.66
N VAL A 96 -21.52 -10.86 -0.43
CA VAL A 96 -20.12 -10.43 -0.37
C VAL A 96 -20.03 -8.93 -0.64
N ASN A 97 -19.44 -8.20 0.29
CA ASN A 97 -19.16 -6.79 0.12
C ASN A 97 -17.79 -6.59 -0.53
N ILE A 98 -17.72 -5.63 -1.46
CA ILE A 98 -16.46 -5.27 -2.10
C ILE A 98 -15.67 -4.31 -1.22
N THR A 99 -14.37 -4.57 -1.03
CA THR A 99 -13.49 -3.68 -0.26
C THR A 99 -13.34 -2.35 -0.99
N VAL A 100 -13.43 -1.23 -0.27
CA VAL A 100 -12.88 0.03 -0.79
C VAL A 100 -11.36 -0.04 -0.64
N THR A 101 -10.65 -0.23 -1.75
CA THR A 101 -9.23 0.12 -1.75
C THR A 101 -9.18 1.63 -1.48
N PRO A 102 -8.53 2.11 -0.40
CA PRO A 102 -8.40 3.54 -0.19
C PRO A 102 -7.72 4.09 -1.45
N THR A 103 -8.44 4.88 -2.22
CA THR A 103 -7.85 5.60 -3.33
C THR A 103 -6.80 6.51 -2.69
N PRO A 104 -5.50 6.37 -2.99
CA PRO A 104 -4.49 7.21 -2.38
C PRO A 104 -4.91 8.65 -2.60
N THR A 105 -5.08 9.39 -1.51
CA THR A 105 -5.32 10.84 -1.60
C THR A 105 -4.18 11.35 -2.48
N PRO A 106 -4.46 12.01 -3.62
CA PRO A 106 -3.39 12.44 -4.51
C PRO A 106 -2.47 13.36 -3.71
N LYS A 107 -1.27 12.85 -3.38
CA LYS A 107 -0.20 13.64 -2.77
C LYS A 107 0.04 14.81 -3.72
N ILE A 108 -0.37 16.00 -3.30
CA ILE A 108 -0.20 17.22 -4.09
C ILE A 108 1.31 17.41 -4.22
N THR A 109 1.86 17.18 -5.41
CA THR A 109 3.28 17.42 -5.65
C THR A 109 3.54 18.92 -5.46
N PRO A 110 4.50 19.31 -4.60
CA PRO A 110 4.82 20.71 -4.40
C PRO A 110 5.28 21.31 -5.72
N LYS A 111 4.92 22.58 -5.94
CA LYS A 111 5.39 23.31 -7.11
C LYS A 111 6.92 23.32 -7.07
N PRO A 112 7.61 22.89 -8.16
CA PRO A 112 9.06 22.91 -8.20
C PRO A 112 9.58 24.32 -7.91
N PRO A 113 10.62 24.45 -7.07
CA PRO A 113 11.22 25.74 -6.79
C PRO A 113 11.89 26.30 -8.07
N SER A 114 12.00 27.63 -8.18
CA SER A 114 12.42 28.30 -9.43
C SER A 114 13.70 29.13 -9.28
N GLY A 115 14.54 29.16 -10.31
CA GLY A 115 15.69 30.07 -10.42
C GLY A 115 17.00 29.53 -9.82
N GLY A 116 17.44 28.36 -10.30
CA GLY A 116 18.67 27.72 -9.87
C GLY A 116 18.65 26.20 -10.09
N VAL A 117 19.52 25.48 -9.40
CA VAL A 117 19.63 24.02 -9.43
C VAL A 117 18.85 23.42 -8.26
N TYR A 118 18.08 22.36 -8.51
CA TYR A 118 17.45 21.55 -7.45
C TYR A 118 17.57 20.07 -7.78
N VAL A 119 17.47 19.22 -6.76
CA VAL A 119 17.44 17.76 -6.89
C VAL A 119 16.01 17.26 -6.90
N LYS A 120 15.73 16.33 -7.82
CA LYS A 120 14.56 15.46 -7.80
C LYS A 120 15.01 14.03 -7.52
N LYS A 121 14.63 13.54 -6.35
CA LYS A 121 14.97 12.22 -5.84
C LYS A 121 13.82 11.24 -6.03
N THR A 122 14.14 10.03 -6.47
CA THR A 122 13.20 8.90 -6.61
C THR A 122 13.73 7.65 -5.92
N SER A 123 12.88 6.63 -5.81
CA SER A 123 13.20 5.29 -5.33
C SER A 123 12.80 4.26 -6.37
N THR A 124 13.56 3.17 -6.49
CA THR A 124 13.18 1.99 -7.26
C THR A 124 12.20 1.07 -6.53
N ALA A 125 11.90 1.34 -5.25
CA ALA A 125 10.96 0.57 -4.46
C ALA A 125 9.54 0.61 -5.04
N ASP A 126 8.82 -0.51 -4.93
CA ASP A 126 7.40 -0.56 -5.26
C ASP A 126 6.60 0.42 -4.37
N PRO A 127 5.51 1.03 -4.86
CA PRO A 127 4.74 2.02 -4.10
C PRO A 127 4.27 1.52 -2.73
N GLU A 128 3.87 0.25 -2.63
CA GLU A 128 3.44 -0.34 -1.35
C GLU A 128 4.56 -0.41 -0.30
N ILE A 129 5.83 -0.47 -0.72
CA ILE A 129 7.00 -0.43 0.16
C ILE A 129 7.29 1.02 0.56
N MET A 130 7.16 1.97 -0.37
CA MET A 130 7.32 3.41 -0.08
C MET A 130 6.24 3.97 0.84
N ASP A 131 5.09 3.30 0.96
CA ASP A 131 4.02 3.65 1.89
C ASP A 131 4.24 3.10 3.32
N LEU A 132 5.35 2.40 3.57
CA LEU A 132 5.77 1.97 4.91
C LEU A 132 6.61 3.05 5.59
N ASP A 133 6.45 3.21 6.91
CA ASP A 133 7.17 4.21 7.73
C ASP A 133 8.70 4.01 7.71
N SER A 134 9.16 2.85 7.27
CA SER A 134 10.56 2.47 7.10
C SER A 134 11.26 3.13 5.92
N TYR A 135 10.50 3.64 4.94
CA TYR A 135 11.04 4.21 3.70
C TYR A 135 10.56 5.64 3.50
N THR A 136 11.44 6.50 3.01
CA THR A 136 11.10 7.89 2.68
C THR A 136 12.01 8.42 1.59
N LEU A 137 11.62 9.54 0.97
CA LEU A 137 12.49 10.36 0.13
C LEU A 137 12.99 11.61 0.87
N GLU A 138 12.44 11.91 2.04
CA GLU A 138 12.81 13.07 2.86
C GLU A 138 14.19 12.91 3.48
N GLY A 139 14.91 14.02 3.61
CA GLY A 139 16.15 14.08 4.38
C GLY A 139 17.36 13.46 3.69
N ALA A 140 17.27 13.15 2.39
CA ALA A 140 18.44 12.88 1.58
C ALA A 140 19.26 14.16 1.43
N GLU A 141 20.58 14.10 1.61
CA GLU A 141 21.46 15.26 1.60
C GLU A 141 22.40 15.22 0.40
N PHE A 142 22.47 16.32 -0.34
CA PHE A 142 23.32 16.49 -1.50
C PHE A 142 24.27 17.67 -1.30
N ASN A 143 25.38 17.66 -2.01
CA ASN A 143 26.29 18.80 -2.10
C ASN A 143 26.48 19.21 -3.55
N ILE A 144 26.39 20.50 -3.84
CA ILE A 144 26.71 21.08 -5.15
C ILE A 144 28.02 21.88 -5.06
N LYS A 145 28.99 21.53 -5.91
CA LYS A 145 30.32 22.15 -5.97
C LYS A 145 30.73 22.58 -7.37
N GLY A 146 31.23 23.80 -7.51
CA GLY A 146 31.81 24.30 -8.76
C GLY A 146 31.98 25.82 -8.74
N GLY A 147 33.02 26.33 -9.40
CA GLY A 147 33.34 27.76 -9.35
C GLY A 147 33.55 28.23 -7.91
N THR A 148 32.70 29.16 -7.44
CA THR A 148 32.65 29.66 -6.06
C THR A 148 31.52 29.05 -5.22
N VAL A 149 30.74 28.13 -5.78
CA VAL A 149 29.60 27.49 -5.10
C VAL A 149 30.08 26.22 -4.38
N ASP A 150 29.72 26.12 -3.10
CA ASP A 150 29.82 24.94 -2.26
C ASP A 150 28.65 24.97 -1.26
N GLU A 151 27.53 24.34 -1.62
CA GLU A 151 26.28 24.40 -0.87
C GLU A 151 25.67 23.01 -0.65
N THR A 152 24.82 22.88 0.38
CA THR A 152 24.08 21.66 0.70
C THR A 152 22.62 21.76 0.26
N MET A 153 22.05 20.64 -0.17
CA MET A 153 20.67 20.52 -0.59
C MET A 153 20.01 19.36 0.15
N THR A 154 18.79 19.52 0.64
CA THR A 154 18.06 18.47 1.38
C THR A 154 16.66 18.29 0.82
N THR A 155 16.24 17.05 0.61
CA THR A 155 14.93 16.72 0.05
C THR A 155 13.81 16.76 1.09
N ASP A 156 12.63 17.17 0.63
CA ASP A 156 11.36 17.03 1.35
C ASP A 156 10.73 15.63 1.16
N GLU A 157 9.53 15.42 1.70
CA GLU A 157 8.76 14.16 1.60
C GLU A 157 8.43 13.74 0.15
N TYR A 158 8.53 14.66 -0.81
CA TYR A 158 8.28 14.42 -2.23
C TYR A 158 9.57 14.19 -3.02
N GLY A 159 10.72 14.14 -2.34
CA GLY A 159 12.02 14.00 -2.96
C GLY A 159 12.50 15.27 -3.66
N ILE A 160 11.95 16.44 -3.33
CA ILE A 160 12.35 17.72 -3.94
C ILE A 160 13.24 18.48 -2.96
N SER A 161 14.41 18.93 -3.41
CA SER A 161 15.30 19.72 -2.57
C SER A 161 14.99 21.22 -2.60
N ASN A 162 15.63 21.98 -1.70
CA ASN A 162 15.84 23.42 -1.88
C ASN A 162 16.59 23.73 -3.19
N VAL A 163 16.47 24.98 -3.65
CA VAL A 163 17.21 25.50 -4.82
C VAL A 163 18.51 26.16 -4.40
N VAL A 164 19.55 25.93 -5.20
CA VAL A 164 20.81 26.67 -5.15
C VAL A 164 20.89 27.59 -6.36
N SER A 165 20.97 28.90 -6.12
CA SER A 165 21.15 29.90 -7.18
C SER A 165 22.60 29.95 -7.62
N LEU A 166 22.83 29.97 -8.94
CA LEU A 166 24.19 29.99 -9.49
C LEU A 166 24.63 31.43 -9.80
N PRO A 167 25.88 31.82 -9.49
CA PRO A 167 26.37 33.17 -9.73
C PRO A 167 26.55 33.45 -11.23
N ASP A 168 26.25 34.68 -11.65
CA ASP A 168 26.67 35.17 -12.95
C ASP A 168 28.16 35.57 -12.89
N ASN A 169 29.00 34.77 -13.54
CA ASN A 169 30.43 35.00 -13.65
C ASN A 169 30.85 35.50 -15.04
N SER A 170 29.90 35.95 -15.87
CA SER A 170 30.20 36.64 -17.11
C SER A 170 30.83 38.01 -16.84
N TYR A 171 31.62 38.52 -17.79
CA TYR A 171 32.32 39.80 -17.64
C TYR A 171 32.45 40.53 -18.96
N TYR A 172 32.60 41.85 -18.90
CA TYR A 172 32.89 42.66 -20.08
C TYR A 172 34.40 42.76 -20.30
N LYS A 173 34.84 42.54 -21.54
CA LYS A 173 36.22 42.72 -21.98
C LYS A 173 36.30 43.89 -22.95
N ASP A 174 37.28 44.76 -22.74
CA ASP A 174 37.58 45.86 -23.67
C ASP A 174 38.04 45.30 -25.02
N VAL A 175 37.45 45.83 -26.09
CA VAL A 175 37.82 45.59 -27.47
C VAL A 175 38.47 46.88 -27.98
N PRO A 176 39.79 46.88 -28.23
CA PRO A 176 40.48 48.06 -28.74
C PRO A 176 39.87 48.54 -30.06
N GLY A 177 39.72 49.86 -30.19
CA GLY A 177 39.36 50.47 -31.45
C GLY A 177 40.50 50.39 -32.47
N VAL A 178 40.19 50.64 -33.74
CA VAL A 178 41.17 50.74 -34.82
C VAL A 178 41.39 52.23 -35.11
N PRO A 179 42.57 52.81 -34.84
CA PRO A 179 42.84 54.22 -35.13
C PRO A 179 42.86 54.50 -36.63
N ASP A 180 42.42 55.69 -37.05
CA ASP A 180 42.45 56.13 -38.45
C ASP A 180 43.80 56.75 -38.90
N GLY A 181 44.76 56.84 -37.96
CA GLY A 181 46.08 57.46 -38.17
C GLY A 181 46.07 59.00 -38.23
N LYS A 182 44.92 59.65 -38.03
CA LYS A 182 44.73 61.12 -38.05
C LYS A 182 44.19 61.68 -36.73
N GLY A 183 44.15 60.85 -35.69
CA GLY A 183 43.63 61.21 -34.36
C GLY A 183 42.15 60.85 -34.15
N GLY A 184 41.53 60.15 -35.10
CA GLY A 184 40.19 59.58 -35.00
C GLY A 184 40.19 58.05 -34.98
N TRP A 185 38.99 57.47 -35.03
CA TRP A 185 38.78 56.02 -35.03
C TRP A 185 38.16 55.56 -36.35
N LEU A 186 38.80 54.57 -36.99
CA LEU A 186 38.18 53.80 -38.07
C LEU A 186 37.13 52.83 -37.52
N VAL A 187 37.38 52.31 -36.31
CA VAL A 187 36.42 51.55 -35.48
C VAL A 187 36.59 52.02 -34.04
N GLU A 188 35.51 52.47 -33.41
CA GLU A 188 35.56 52.94 -32.02
C GLU A 188 35.87 51.80 -31.04
N PRO A 189 36.61 52.06 -29.94
CA PRO A 189 36.74 51.09 -28.86
C PRO A 189 35.37 50.75 -28.28
N THR A 190 35.16 49.48 -27.95
CA THR A 190 33.89 48.98 -27.41
C THR A 190 34.13 47.94 -26.34
N THR A 191 33.08 47.49 -25.67
CA THR A 191 33.12 46.37 -24.72
C THR A 191 32.38 45.17 -25.28
N ARG A 192 32.93 43.98 -25.10
CA ARG A 192 32.26 42.73 -25.46
C ARG A 192 31.97 41.91 -24.21
N LEU A 193 30.72 41.46 -24.06
CA LEU A 193 30.37 40.49 -23.03
C LEU A 193 31.04 39.14 -23.34
N VAL A 194 31.80 38.64 -22.38
CA VAL A 194 32.40 37.31 -22.38
C VAL A 194 31.53 36.41 -21.53
N LYS A 195 30.90 35.44 -22.19
CA LYS A 195 30.13 34.39 -21.54
C LYS A 195 31.07 33.38 -20.91
N VAL A 196 30.69 32.86 -19.75
CA VAL A 196 31.50 31.87 -19.02
C VAL A 196 30.67 30.62 -18.83
N THR A 197 31.22 29.47 -19.26
CA THR A 197 30.65 28.15 -19.04
C THR A 197 31.29 27.53 -17.80
N THR A 198 30.46 27.13 -16.84
CA THR A 198 30.89 26.50 -15.58
C THR A 198 30.20 25.16 -15.41
N THR A 199 30.97 24.15 -14.99
CA THR A 199 30.44 22.85 -14.57
C THR A 199 30.36 22.81 -13.04
N TYR A 200 29.17 22.53 -12.53
CA TYR A 200 28.92 22.22 -11.13
C TYR A 200 28.69 20.71 -11.01
N TRP A 201 29.06 20.12 -9.87
CA TRP A 201 28.86 18.71 -9.59
C TRP A 201 27.90 18.58 -8.41
N VAL A 202 26.81 17.85 -8.59
CA VAL A 202 25.88 17.50 -7.53
C VAL A 202 26.16 16.06 -7.11
N THR A 203 26.35 15.83 -5.82
CA THR A 203 26.69 14.51 -5.26
C THR A 203 25.75 14.20 -4.10
N GLU A 204 25.16 13.00 -4.07
CA GLU A 204 24.47 12.54 -2.85
C GLU A 204 25.52 12.21 -1.78
N THR A 205 25.33 12.81 -0.60
CA THR A 205 26.23 12.64 0.55
C THR A 205 25.60 11.76 1.63
N LYS A 206 24.27 11.63 1.63
CA LYS A 206 23.52 10.79 2.55
C LYS A 206 22.20 10.36 1.89
N PRO A 207 21.92 9.05 1.79
CA PRO A 207 20.66 8.57 1.26
C PRO A 207 19.53 8.84 2.26
N PRO A 208 18.26 8.87 1.80
CA PRO A 208 17.13 8.93 2.69
C PRO A 208 16.95 7.60 3.45
N LYS A 209 16.12 7.60 4.51
CA LYS A 209 15.85 6.40 5.32
C LYS A 209 15.38 5.24 4.42
N GLY A 210 15.90 4.04 4.68
CA GLY A 210 15.53 2.82 3.97
C GLY A 210 16.23 2.60 2.62
N HIS A 211 17.15 3.48 2.23
CA HIS A 211 17.83 3.42 0.93
C HIS A 211 19.35 3.20 1.06
N LEU A 212 19.92 2.55 0.05
CA LEU A 212 21.36 2.34 -0.06
C LEU A 212 22.04 3.65 -0.51
N PRO A 213 23.25 3.96 0.01
CA PRO A 213 23.98 5.15 -0.41
C PRO A 213 24.27 5.14 -1.91
N ASN A 214 23.98 6.26 -2.57
CA ASN A 214 24.30 6.46 -3.97
C ASN A 214 25.48 7.43 -4.12
N ASN A 215 26.71 6.92 -4.21
CA ASN A 215 27.91 7.75 -4.32
C ASN A 215 28.12 8.38 -5.72
N HIS A 216 27.06 8.50 -6.51
CA HIS A 216 27.10 9.06 -7.85
C HIS A 216 27.20 10.58 -7.84
N SER A 217 27.76 11.17 -8.90
CA SER A 217 27.84 12.61 -9.09
C SER A 217 27.39 13.01 -10.48
N GLU A 218 26.44 13.95 -10.53
CA GLU A 218 25.85 14.44 -11.77
C GLU A 218 26.38 15.85 -12.11
N PRO A 219 26.89 16.06 -13.35
CA PRO A 219 27.35 17.37 -13.76
C PRO A 219 26.20 18.27 -14.21
N VAL A 220 26.23 19.53 -13.80
CA VAL A 220 25.37 20.61 -14.27
C VAL A 220 26.23 21.64 -14.99
N VAL A 221 26.07 21.76 -16.30
CA VAL A 221 26.82 22.71 -17.13
C VAL A 221 25.93 23.91 -17.46
N VAL A 222 26.38 25.11 -17.09
CA VAL A 222 25.68 26.36 -17.38
C VAL A 222 26.60 27.38 -18.02
N THR A 223 26.04 28.24 -18.86
CA THR A 223 26.72 29.36 -19.52
C THR A 223 26.05 30.66 -19.11
N MET A 224 26.77 31.52 -18.39
CA MET A 224 26.23 32.80 -17.94
C MET A 224 26.55 33.94 -18.94
N PRO A 225 25.62 34.88 -19.14
CA PRO A 225 24.30 35.00 -18.49
C PRO A 225 23.16 34.23 -19.20
N ASP A 226 23.45 33.44 -20.23
CA ASP A 226 22.42 32.75 -21.05
C ASP A 226 21.50 31.84 -20.22
N ASP A 227 22.02 31.26 -19.14
CA ASP A 227 21.30 30.37 -18.22
C ASP A 227 20.83 31.07 -16.94
N TYR A 228 21.01 32.38 -16.83
CA TYR A 228 20.58 33.14 -15.65
C TYR A 228 19.07 33.00 -15.42
N GLY A 229 18.68 32.71 -14.18
CA GLY A 229 17.28 32.54 -13.78
C GLY A 229 16.60 31.26 -14.29
N LYS A 230 17.31 30.39 -15.04
CA LYS A 230 16.78 29.08 -15.41
C LYS A 230 16.67 28.17 -14.20
N THR A 231 15.72 27.24 -14.27
CA THR A 231 15.55 26.19 -13.27
C THR A 231 16.06 24.88 -13.86
N ILE A 232 17.02 24.24 -13.19
CA ILE A 232 17.69 23.04 -13.66
C ILE A 232 17.45 21.89 -12.67
N PRO A 233 16.63 20.89 -13.00
CA PRO A 233 16.50 19.68 -12.19
C PRO A 233 17.69 18.75 -12.38
N VAL A 234 18.17 18.16 -11.29
CA VAL A 234 19.12 17.04 -11.29
C VAL A 234 18.44 15.82 -10.69
N HIS A 235 18.48 14.71 -11.41
CA HIS A 235 17.73 13.51 -11.03
C HIS A 235 18.65 12.51 -10.33
N PHE A 236 18.18 12.01 -9.18
CA PHE A 236 18.82 10.92 -8.45
C PHE A 236 17.78 9.84 -8.16
N GLU A 237 18.18 8.58 -8.21
CA GLU A 237 17.35 7.42 -7.90
C GLU A 237 18.14 6.50 -6.97
N ASP A 238 17.54 6.06 -5.86
CA ASP A 238 18.19 5.08 -4.98
C ASP A 238 17.45 3.76 -4.94
N GLU A 239 18.23 2.75 -4.60
CA GLU A 239 17.78 1.42 -4.32
C GLU A 239 17.37 1.29 -2.84
N PRO A 240 16.17 0.78 -2.52
CA PRO A 240 15.82 0.43 -1.15
C PRO A 240 16.68 -0.74 -0.64
N TYR A 241 16.79 -0.91 0.68
CA TYR A 241 17.29 -2.15 1.27
C TYR A 241 16.24 -2.82 2.16
N PHE A 242 16.46 -4.12 2.36
CA PHE A 242 15.54 -5.04 3.03
C PHE A 242 16.31 -5.85 4.08
N CYS A 243 15.63 -6.76 4.76
CA CYS A 243 16.30 -7.79 5.56
C CYS A 243 17.25 -8.61 4.67
N ASN A 244 18.53 -8.71 5.06
CA ASN A 244 19.52 -9.53 4.35
C ASN A 244 19.29 -11.03 4.61
N ASN A 245 18.84 -11.37 5.82
CA ASN A 245 18.56 -12.74 6.21
C ASN A 245 17.18 -13.17 5.72
N LYS A 246 17.08 -14.41 5.24
CA LYS A 246 15.80 -15.00 4.87
C LYS A 246 15.08 -15.53 6.11
N LEU A 247 13.75 -15.45 6.12
CA LEU A 247 12.95 -16.11 7.14
C LEU A 247 13.20 -17.62 7.11
N LYS A 248 13.44 -18.20 8.29
CA LYS A 248 13.52 -19.64 8.49
C LYS A 248 12.99 -20.04 9.87
N VAL A 249 11.76 -20.53 9.92
CA VAL A 249 11.21 -21.15 11.14
C VAL A 249 11.31 -22.66 10.99
N ASN A 250 11.80 -23.35 12.00
CA ASN A 250 11.81 -24.81 12.05
C ASN A 250 10.78 -25.28 13.06
N LYS A 251 10.02 -26.31 12.71
CA LYS A 251 9.03 -26.93 13.59
C LYS A 251 9.36 -28.42 13.74
N ASP A 252 9.81 -28.76 14.94
CA ASP A 252 10.21 -30.11 15.31
C ASP A 252 9.26 -30.72 16.35
N ARG A 253 9.27 -32.05 16.40
CA ARG A 253 8.63 -32.83 17.46
C ARG A 253 9.40 -32.65 18.76
N SER A 254 8.75 -32.82 19.91
CA SER A 254 9.39 -32.79 21.23
C SER A 254 10.49 -33.85 21.43
N LYS A 255 10.48 -34.93 20.64
CA LYS A 255 11.51 -35.98 20.63
C LYS A 255 12.52 -35.84 19.48
N GLY A 256 12.50 -34.70 18.78
CA GLY A 256 13.29 -34.42 17.59
C GLY A 256 12.63 -34.91 16.29
N GLY A 257 13.03 -34.28 15.20
CA GLY A 257 12.58 -34.59 13.85
C GLY A 257 11.45 -33.67 13.37
N PRO A 258 11.39 -33.40 12.06
CA PRO A 258 10.55 -32.35 11.51
C PRO A 258 9.06 -32.68 11.54
N ILE A 259 8.25 -31.62 11.53
CA ILE A 259 6.80 -31.69 11.34
C ILE A 259 6.42 -30.99 10.04
N LYS A 260 5.92 -31.76 9.07
CA LYS A 260 5.32 -31.24 7.84
C LYS A 260 3.88 -30.79 8.09
N GLY A 261 3.44 -29.74 7.41
CA GLY A 261 2.02 -29.39 7.33
C GLY A 261 1.46 -28.63 8.53
N VAL A 262 2.32 -27.99 9.33
CA VAL A 262 1.89 -26.99 10.31
C VAL A 262 1.68 -25.67 9.58
N VAL A 263 0.53 -25.03 9.80
CA VAL A 263 0.18 -23.75 9.19
C VAL A 263 0.31 -22.65 10.23
N TYR A 264 1.14 -21.65 9.92
CA TYR A 264 1.28 -20.41 10.66
C TYR A 264 0.54 -19.28 9.95
N LYS A 265 -0.30 -18.55 10.70
CA LYS A 265 -0.69 -17.19 10.33
C LYS A 265 0.50 -16.28 10.63
N VAL A 266 1.00 -15.61 9.61
CA VAL A 266 2.14 -14.71 9.66
C VAL A 266 1.67 -13.31 9.30
N GLU A 267 1.83 -12.36 10.22
CA GLU A 267 1.37 -10.99 10.09
C GLU A 267 2.55 -10.04 10.07
N PHE A 268 2.61 -9.14 9.08
CA PHE A 268 3.58 -8.05 9.05
C PHE A 268 2.94 -6.75 9.52
N PHE A 269 3.53 -6.18 10.56
CA PHE A 269 3.17 -4.88 11.12
C PHE A 269 4.24 -3.85 10.78
N ASP A 270 3.81 -2.69 10.29
CA ASP A 270 4.65 -1.51 10.07
C ASP A 270 4.85 -0.75 11.40
N ALA A 271 5.39 -1.48 12.38
CA ALA A 271 5.59 -1.05 13.75
C ALA A 271 6.64 -1.96 14.42
N ALA A 272 7.16 -1.53 15.57
CA ALA A 272 8.14 -2.30 16.34
C ALA A 272 7.56 -3.57 17.03
N GLY A 273 6.26 -3.82 16.90
CA GLY A 273 5.54 -4.92 17.55
C GLY A 273 4.16 -5.13 16.93
N PRO A 274 3.38 -6.08 17.45
CA PRO A 274 2.04 -6.38 16.93
C PRO A 274 1.07 -5.25 17.30
N ASP A 275 0.83 -4.35 16.36
CA ASP A 275 -0.15 -3.27 16.45
C ASP A 275 -1.20 -3.44 15.34
N PRO A 276 -2.43 -3.86 15.66
CA PRO A 276 -3.47 -4.09 14.67
C PRO A 276 -3.77 -2.88 13.76
N SER A 277 -3.55 -1.65 14.22
CA SER A 277 -3.73 -0.44 13.39
C SER A 277 -2.63 -0.24 12.35
N LYS A 278 -1.53 -0.97 12.49
CA LYS A 278 -0.35 -0.96 11.62
C LYS A 278 -0.17 -2.30 10.87
N LEU A 279 -1.15 -3.20 10.91
CA LEU A 279 -1.15 -4.42 10.11
C LEU A 279 -1.16 -4.07 8.62
N LYS A 280 -0.22 -4.63 7.84
CA LYS A 280 -0.13 -4.37 6.40
C LYS A 280 -0.40 -5.61 5.56
N LYS A 281 0.06 -6.79 6.00
CA LYS A 281 -0.11 -8.04 5.26
C LYS A 281 -0.25 -9.24 6.20
N THR A 282 -1.03 -10.21 5.77
CA THR A 282 -1.24 -11.51 6.42
C THR A 282 -1.00 -12.64 5.44
N TRP A 283 -0.20 -13.63 5.83
CA TRP A 283 0.04 -14.85 5.08
C TRP A 283 -0.28 -16.07 5.93
N HIS A 284 -0.74 -17.14 5.28
CA HIS A 284 -0.88 -18.45 5.90
C HIS A 284 0.16 -19.37 5.28
N LEU A 285 1.25 -19.60 6.01
CA LEU A 285 2.39 -20.34 5.53
C LEU A 285 2.44 -21.74 6.16
N GLU A 286 2.79 -22.75 5.38
CA GLU A 286 2.80 -24.16 5.75
C GLU A 286 4.21 -24.74 5.73
N THR A 287 4.60 -25.45 6.78
CA THR A 287 5.92 -26.06 6.91
C THR A 287 6.11 -27.22 5.93
N ASP A 288 7.27 -27.30 5.30
CA ASP A 288 7.63 -28.33 4.32
C ASP A 288 7.96 -29.70 4.96
N GLU A 289 8.44 -30.65 4.14
CA GLU A 289 8.85 -32.00 4.59
C GLU A 289 10.00 -32.01 5.61
N LYS A 290 10.77 -30.93 5.66
CA LYS A 290 11.87 -30.73 6.61
C LYS A 290 11.43 -29.91 7.81
N GLY A 291 10.13 -29.64 7.95
CA GLY A 291 9.57 -28.83 9.02
C GLY A 291 10.00 -27.37 8.94
N VAL A 292 10.43 -26.90 7.77
CA VAL A 292 10.90 -25.53 7.55
C VAL A 292 9.76 -24.70 7.00
N LEU A 293 9.65 -23.47 7.49
CA LEU A 293 8.82 -22.40 6.97
C LEU A 293 9.71 -21.32 6.36
N SER A 294 9.40 -20.89 5.14
CA SER A 294 10.05 -19.76 4.47
C SER A 294 9.01 -18.83 3.85
N MET A 295 9.39 -17.59 3.53
CA MET A 295 8.56 -16.65 2.77
C MET A 295 8.78 -16.86 1.27
N ASP A 296 7.99 -17.77 0.70
CA ASP A 296 7.92 -18.02 -0.74
C ASP A 296 6.60 -18.73 -1.10
N ASP A 297 6.29 -18.80 -2.40
CA ASP A 297 5.04 -19.39 -2.90
C ASP A 297 4.89 -20.88 -2.56
N TRP A 298 5.99 -21.61 -2.37
CA TRP A 298 5.94 -23.06 -2.07
C TRP A 298 5.46 -23.33 -0.65
N HIS A 299 5.63 -22.36 0.25
CA HIS A 299 5.16 -22.45 1.62
C HIS A 299 3.79 -21.79 1.80
N VAL A 300 3.16 -21.21 0.77
CA VAL A 300 1.78 -20.70 0.94
C VAL A 300 0.81 -21.87 1.09
N SER A 301 0.01 -21.87 2.16
CA SER A 301 -0.99 -22.92 2.35
C SER A 301 -2.13 -22.77 1.34
N HIS A 302 -2.47 -23.88 0.68
CA HIS A 302 -3.59 -23.97 -0.26
C HIS A 302 -4.81 -24.70 0.33
N ARG A 303 -4.84 -24.90 1.65
CA ARG A 303 -5.96 -25.53 2.32
C ARG A 303 -7.18 -24.60 2.31
N LEU A 304 -8.36 -25.19 2.21
CA LEU A 304 -9.62 -24.44 2.26
C LEU A 304 -9.72 -23.65 3.57
N GLY A 305 -10.04 -22.35 3.48
CA GLY A 305 -10.18 -21.46 4.64
C GLY A 305 -8.93 -20.65 4.96
N PHE A 306 -7.79 -20.88 4.29
CA PHE A 306 -6.61 -20.02 4.40
C PHE A 306 -6.44 -19.18 3.14
N THR A 307 -6.22 -17.87 3.33
CA THR A 307 -5.98 -16.90 2.26
C THR A 307 -4.78 -16.05 2.65
N SER A 308 -3.91 -15.77 1.69
CA SER A 308 -2.69 -15.01 1.91
C SER A 308 -2.66 -13.80 0.99
N ASP A 309 -2.18 -12.68 1.52
CA ASP A 309 -1.84 -11.51 0.72
C ASP A 309 -0.66 -11.82 -0.22
N PRO A 310 -0.49 -11.08 -1.33
CA PRO A 310 0.74 -11.15 -2.11
C PRO A 310 1.94 -10.70 -1.26
N PHE A 311 3.07 -11.37 -1.40
CA PHE A 311 4.31 -10.95 -0.74
C PHE A 311 4.75 -9.54 -1.17
N PHE A 312 5.53 -8.88 -0.31
CA PHE A 312 6.29 -7.71 -0.76
C PHE A 312 7.31 -8.18 -1.80
N MET A 313 7.30 -7.51 -2.94
CA MET A 313 8.18 -7.82 -4.06
C MET A 313 9.13 -6.67 -4.32
N HIS A 314 10.33 -6.96 -4.78
CA HIS A 314 11.21 -5.97 -5.38
C HIS A 314 12.04 -6.65 -6.47
N LYS A 315 12.02 -6.09 -7.69
CA LYS A 315 12.69 -6.67 -8.88
C LYS A 315 12.39 -8.18 -9.08
N GLY A 316 11.15 -8.57 -8.81
CA GLY A 316 10.67 -9.95 -8.98
C GLY A 316 11.12 -10.93 -7.88
N GLN A 317 11.66 -10.45 -6.76
CA GLN A 317 12.04 -11.26 -5.61
C GLN A 317 11.19 -10.91 -4.39
N VAL A 318 10.81 -11.93 -3.61
CA VAL A 318 10.19 -11.74 -2.30
C VAL A 318 11.20 -11.06 -1.37
N VAL A 319 10.77 -9.98 -0.73
CA VAL A 319 11.57 -9.21 0.22
C VAL A 319 10.82 -9.04 1.55
N ILE A 320 11.56 -8.78 2.63
CA ILE A 320 10.99 -8.45 3.93
C ILE A 320 11.40 -7.02 4.26
N PRO A 321 10.45 -6.07 4.35
CA PRO A 321 10.72 -4.69 4.74
C PRO A 321 11.41 -4.59 6.11
N ILE A 322 12.26 -3.58 6.28
CA ILE A 322 12.96 -3.30 7.54
C ILE A 322 12.06 -2.55 8.55
N ASP A 323 12.53 -2.43 9.80
CA ASP A 323 11.94 -1.65 10.90
C ASP A 323 10.45 -1.96 11.21
N GLY A 324 9.97 -3.14 10.80
CA GLY A 324 8.65 -3.67 11.13
C GLY A 324 8.73 -4.86 12.08
N TYR A 325 7.63 -5.63 12.13
CA TYR A 325 7.52 -6.79 12.99
C TYR A 325 6.73 -7.92 12.33
N LEU A 326 7.25 -9.13 12.38
CA LEU A 326 6.56 -10.35 11.96
C LEU A 326 5.99 -11.07 13.19
N GLN A 327 4.69 -11.30 13.24
CA GLN A 327 4.06 -12.16 14.25
C GLN A 327 3.65 -13.49 13.64
N PHE A 328 3.89 -14.58 14.36
CA PHE A 328 3.56 -15.94 13.97
C PHE A 328 2.59 -16.53 14.98
N THR A 329 1.48 -17.07 14.49
CA THR A 329 0.51 -17.81 15.29
C THR A 329 0.24 -19.15 14.61
N GLU A 330 0.41 -20.26 15.31
CA GLU A 330 0.04 -21.57 14.75
C GLU A 330 -1.49 -21.68 14.68
N VAL A 331 -2.03 -21.95 13.50
CA VAL A 331 -3.50 -21.98 13.27
C VAL A 331 -4.01 -23.33 12.78
N ALA A 332 -3.11 -24.19 12.29
CA ALA A 332 -3.43 -25.59 12.04
C ALA A 332 -2.21 -26.47 12.21
N ALA A 333 -2.44 -27.67 12.71
CA ALA A 333 -1.43 -28.72 12.81
C ALA A 333 -1.97 -30.01 12.15
N PRO A 334 -1.10 -30.93 11.74
CA PRO A 334 -1.52 -32.29 11.37
C PRO A 334 -2.30 -32.95 12.52
N ALA A 335 -3.23 -33.84 12.19
CA ALA A 335 -4.21 -34.39 13.14
C ALA A 335 -3.59 -35.12 14.35
N GLU A 336 -2.36 -35.61 14.20
CA GLU A 336 -1.60 -36.27 15.27
C GLU A 336 -0.92 -35.29 16.26
N TYR A 337 -0.98 -33.98 16.02
CA TYR A 337 -0.44 -32.94 16.89
C TYR A 337 -1.53 -32.02 17.44
N ARG A 338 -1.21 -31.41 18.58
CA ARG A 338 -1.98 -30.28 19.10
C ARG A 338 -1.39 -28.99 18.55
N ILE A 339 -2.26 -28.03 18.29
CA ILE A 339 -1.87 -26.67 17.93
C ILE A 339 -1.17 -26.03 19.12
N ASP A 340 -0.06 -25.36 18.84
CA ASP A 340 0.66 -24.49 19.77
C ASP A 340 0.24 -23.04 19.54
N ASP A 341 -0.77 -22.58 20.28
CA ASP A 341 -1.42 -21.28 20.06
C ASP A 341 -0.67 -20.09 20.67
N GLU A 342 0.50 -20.31 21.28
CA GLU A 342 1.34 -19.23 21.80
C GLU A 342 2.04 -18.49 20.65
N PRO A 343 1.68 -17.23 20.38
CA PRO A 343 2.30 -16.49 19.29
C PRO A 343 3.73 -16.07 19.66
N PHE A 344 4.59 -16.00 18.67
CA PHE A 344 5.91 -15.40 18.79
C PHE A 344 6.12 -14.37 17.69
N GLY A 345 7.15 -13.54 17.79
CA GLY A 345 7.47 -12.64 16.70
C GLY A 345 8.92 -12.27 16.59
N MET A 346 9.23 -11.59 15.48
CA MET A 346 10.56 -11.25 15.04
C MET A 346 10.55 -9.79 14.55
N PRO A 347 11.34 -8.88 15.15
CA PRO A 347 11.54 -7.57 14.58
C PRO A 347 12.32 -7.70 13.26
N THR A 348 11.96 -6.88 12.27
CA THR A 348 12.65 -6.85 10.98
C THR A 348 13.70 -5.74 10.95
N GLY A 349 14.72 -5.92 10.11
CA GLY A 349 15.86 -5.02 10.04
C GLY A 349 16.92 -5.59 9.12
N LYS A 350 17.82 -4.73 8.64
CA LYS A 350 18.84 -5.11 7.64
C LYS A 350 19.60 -6.40 8.02
N ASP A 351 19.97 -6.53 9.29
CA ASP A 351 20.72 -7.67 9.82
C ASP A 351 19.93 -8.45 10.89
N ALA A 352 18.60 -8.34 10.89
CA ALA A 352 17.74 -9.03 11.86
C ALA A 352 17.89 -10.56 11.74
N ASP A 353 17.90 -11.25 12.88
CA ASP A 353 17.83 -12.71 12.90
C ASP A 353 16.37 -13.14 12.69
N LEU A 354 16.11 -13.71 11.52
CA LEU A 354 14.80 -14.20 11.12
C LEU A 354 14.74 -15.74 11.22
N THR A 355 15.44 -16.30 12.21
CA THR A 355 15.49 -17.74 12.47
C THR A 355 14.77 -18.10 13.77
N LYS A 356 13.98 -19.17 13.75
CA LYS A 356 13.41 -19.80 14.94
C LYS A 356 13.53 -21.32 14.87
N HIS A 357 13.76 -21.94 16.02
CA HIS A 357 13.86 -23.38 16.20
C HIS A 357 12.79 -23.87 17.16
#